data_AF-A0A345R4R5-F1
#
_entry.id   AF-A0A345R4R5-F1
#
_cell.length_a   1.000
_cell.length_b   1.000
_cell.length_c   1.000
_cell.angle_alpha   90.00
_cell.angle_beta   90.00
_cell.angle_gamma   90.00
#
_symmetry.space_group_name_H-M   'P 1'
#
loop_
_entity.id
_entity.type
_entity.pdbx_description
1 polymer ?
#
loop_
_entity_poly.entity_id
_entity_poly.type
_entity_poly.pdbx_seq_one_letter_code
_entity_poly.pdbx_strand_id
1 'polypeptide(L)'
;MDIEIEVKITGPDGMAHTEKIATFSKGAETIGEIGLSIAESKDLLLQLQQEIVSAQCAAHCAKRSCCPSCGRKLRCKGRVSTAE
;
A
#
# COMPACT_ATOMS: atom_id res chain seq x y z
N MET A 1 10.64 18.74 15.85
CA MET A 1 9.27 18.64 15.34
C MET A 1 9.07 17.22 14.85
N ASP A 2 8.08 16.52 15.40
CA ASP A 2 7.78 15.15 14.99
C ASP A 2 6.67 15.17 13.93
N ILE A 3 6.90 14.43 12.84
CA ILE A 3 6.03 14.35 11.67
C ILE A 3 5.71 12.87 11.46
N GLU A 4 4.43 12.56 11.35
CA GLU A 4 3.95 11.23 10.98
C GLU A 4 3.20 11.32 9.65
N ILE A 5 3.44 10.34 8.77
CA ILE A 5 2.76 10.24 7.48
C ILE A 5 2.04 8.90 7.40
N GLU A 6 0.74 8.99 7.23
CA GLU A 6 -0.13 7.84 6.97
C GLU A 6 -0.70 7.93 5.55
N VAL A 7 -0.90 6.76 4.93
CA VAL A 7 -1.64 6.63 3.69
C VAL A 7 -2.96 5.92 3.97
N LYS A 8 -4.06 6.50 3.46
CA LYS A 8 -5.38 5.85 3.48
C LYS A 8 -5.77 5.45 2.07
N ILE A 9 -5.98 4.15 1.87
CA ILE A 9 -6.40 3.58 0.58
C ILE A 9 -7.80 2.98 0.74
N THR A 10 -8.74 3.46 -0.07
CA THR A 10 -10.11 2.91 -0.12
C THR A 10 -10.24 1.95 -1.29
N GLY A 11 -10.56 0.69 -0.98
CA GLY A 11 -10.79 -0.36 -1.94
C GLY A 11 -12.11 -0.20 -2.72
N PRO A 12 -12.30 -0.95 -3.82
CA PRO A 12 -13.55 -0.93 -4.60
C PRO A 12 -14.78 -1.40 -3.83
N ASP A 13 -14.59 -2.15 -2.75
CA ASP A 13 -15.61 -2.59 -1.80
C ASP A 13 -15.99 -1.50 -0.77
N GLY A 14 -15.35 -0.33 -0.84
CA GLY A 14 -15.52 0.76 0.10
C GLY A 14 -14.74 0.58 1.40
N MET A 15 -14.02 -0.53 1.59
CA MET A 15 -13.20 -0.75 2.78
C MET A 15 -11.93 0.11 2.69
N ALA A 16 -11.68 0.89 3.73
CA ALA A 16 -10.47 1.70 3.82
C ALA A 16 -9.41 1.00 4.68
N HIS A 17 -8.17 1.00 4.20
CA HIS A 17 -6.99 0.63 4.97
C HIS A 17 -6.15 1.89 5.18
N THR A 18 -5.78 2.15 6.43
CA THR A 18 -4.84 3.22 6.78
C THR A 18 -3.57 2.55 7.28
N GLU A 19 -2.43 2.93 6.72
CA GLU A 19 -1.12 2.44 7.13
C GLU A 19 -0.19 3.61 7.36
N LYS A 20 0.59 3.52 8.45
CA LYS A 20 1.66 4.47 8.71
C LYS A 20 2.88 4.11 7.89
N ILE A 21 3.29 5.02 7.01
CA ILE A 21 4.38 4.77 6.05
C ILE A 21 5.68 5.47 6.41
N ALA A 22 5.65 6.48 7.30
CA ALA A 22 6.87 7.10 7.81
C ALA A 22 6.65 7.89 9.11
N THR A 23 7.75 8.03 9.87
CA THR A 23 7.88 8.95 10.99
C THR A 23 9.21 9.67 10.87
N PHE A 24 9.21 10.99 11.03
CA PHE A 24 10.40 11.82 10.98
C PHE A 24 10.48 12.72 12.22
N SER A 25 11.68 12.89 12.76
CA SER A 25 11.97 13.93 13.73
C SER A 25 12.86 14.97 13.06
N LYS A 26 12.33 16.17 12.85
CA LYS A 26 12.99 17.26 12.12
C LYS A 26 13.24 18.48 12.99
N GLY A 27 14.45 19.02 12.89
CA GLY A 27 14.79 20.35 13.38
C GLY A 27 14.34 21.45 12.42
N ALA A 28 14.59 22.69 12.80
CA ALA A 28 14.43 23.85 11.93
C ALA A 28 15.53 24.89 12.18
N GLU A 29 16.64 24.46 12.80
CA GLU A 29 17.74 25.34 13.19
C GLU A 29 18.69 25.59 12.02
N THR A 30 18.81 24.59 11.13
CA THR A 30 19.64 24.68 9.92
C THR A 30 18.84 24.39 8.65
N ILE A 31 19.27 24.94 7.51
CA ILE A 31 18.61 24.71 6.21
C ILE A 31 18.55 23.21 5.87
N GLY A 32 19.57 22.43 6.27
CA GLY A 32 19.62 20.99 6.02
C GLY A 32 18.61 20.16 6.82
N GLU A 33 18.04 20.72 7.89
CA GLU A 33 16.98 20.09 8.68
C GLU A 33 15.59 20.36 8.12
N ILE A 34 15.46 21.37 7.25
CA ILE A 34 14.17 21.73 6.65
C ILE A 34 13.82 20.73 5.55
N GLY A 35 12.65 20.12 5.69
CA GLY A 35 12.13 19.15 4.72
C GLY A 35 12.76 17.77 4.86
N LEU A 36 12.60 16.95 3.81
CA LEU A 36 13.16 15.61 3.74
C LEU A 36 14.47 15.64 2.97
N SER A 37 15.46 14.91 3.46
CA SER A 37 16.62 14.54 2.67
C SER A 37 16.20 13.68 1.48
N ILE A 38 17.09 13.57 0.49
CA ILE A 38 16.87 12.68 -0.66
C ILE A 38 16.69 11.23 -0.22
N ALA A 39 17.42 10.78 0.81
CA ALA A 39 17.31 9.43 1.35
C ALA A 39 15.92 9.19 1.97
N GLU A 40 15.49 10.08 2.87
CA GLU A 40 14.16 9.99 3.49
C GLU A 40 13.03 10.07 2.46
N SER A 41 13.19 10.91 1.43
CA SER A 41 12.22 11.03 0.35
C SER A 41 12.11 9.74 -0.46
N LYS A 42 13.23 9.08 -0.74
CA LYS A 42 13.25 7.80 -1.45
C LYS A 42 12.60 6.69 -0.62
N ASP A 43 12.90 6.63 0.67
CA ASP A 43 12.33 5.61 1.56
C ASP A 43 10.82 5.80 1.72
N LEU A 44 10.37 7.05 1.92
CA LEU A 44 8.95 7.39 1.96
C LEU A 44 8.22 7.00 0.66
N LEU A 45 8.80 7.36 -0.50
CA LEU A 45 8.21 7.04 -1.79
C LEU A 45 8.17 5.53 -2.06
N LEU A 46 9.18 4.78 -1.63
CA LEU A 46 9.21 3.33 -1.74
C LEU A 46 8.05 2.70 -0.96
N GLN A 47 7.88 3.07 0.32
CA GLN A 47 6.79 2.58 1.17
C GLN A 47 5.42 2.94 0.58
N LEU A 48 5.24 4.19 0.18
CA LEU A 48 4.01 4.65 -0.47
C LEU A 48 3.68 3.84 -1.73
N GLN A 49 4.69 3.61 -2.60
CA GLN A 49 4.49 2.84 -3.82
C GLN A 49 4.16 1.38 -3.54
N GLN A 50 4.76 0.76 -2.52
CA GLN A 50 4.44 -0.60 -2.10
C GLN A 50 2.98 -0.73 -1.67
N GLU A 51 2.49 0.18 -0.83
CA GLU A 51 1.09 0.20 -0.38
C GLU A 51 0.11 0.39 -1.55
N ILE A 52 0.39 1.35 -2.44
CA ILE A 52 -0.43 1.60 -3.63
C ILE A 52 -0.48 0.37 -4.54
N VAL A 53 0.68 -0.21 -4.87
CA VAL A 53 0.76 -1.36 -5.79
C VAL A 53 0.10 -2.58 -5.17
N SER A 54 0.32 -2.84 -3.88
CA SER A 54 -0.33 -3.93 -3.14
C SER A 54 -1.86 -3.83 -3.22
N ALA A 55 -2.42 -2.66 -2.92
CA ALA A 55 -3.85 -2.42 -3.00
C ALA A 55 -4.40 -2.55 -4.43
N GLN A 56 -3.68 -2.03 -5.43
CA GLN A 56 -4.06 -2.17 -6.83
C GLN A 56 -4.05 -3.63 -7.29
N CYS A 57 -3.04 -4.41 -6.91
CA CYS A 57 -2.96 -5.84 -7.18
C CYS A 57 -4.12 -6.59 -6.53
N ALA A 58 -4.43 -6.32 -5.26
CA ALA A 58 -5.55 -6.93 -4.55
C ALA A 58 -6.88 -6.64 -5.26
N ALA A 59 -7.14 -5.36 -5.59
CA ALA A 59 -8.34 -4.94 -6.30
C ALA A 59 -8.44 -5.58 -7.70
N HIS A 60 -7.32 -5.67 -8.42
CA HIS A 60 -7.25 -6.29 -9.74
C HIS A 60 -7.57 -7.78 -9.70
N CYS A 61 -7.00 -8.51 -8.74
CA CYS A 61 -7.24 -9.93 -8.52
C CYS A 61 -8.68 -10.20 -8.07
N ALA A 62 -9.23 -9.39 -7.16
CA ALA A 62 -10.61 -9.53 -6.70
C ALA A 62 -11.61 -9.45 -7.87
N LYS A 63 -11.44 -8.47 -8.76
CA LYS A 63 -12.27 -8.31 -9.97
C LYS A 63 -12.19 -9.49 -10.95
N ARG A 64 -11.13 -10.29 -10.88
CA ARG A 64 -10.86 -11.44 -11.78
C ARG A 64 -10.91 -12.78 -11.05
N SER A 65 -11.49 -12.82 -9.86
CA SER A 65 -11.53 -14.02 -9.03
C SER A 65 -12.53 -15.08 -9.52
N CYS A 66 -13.42 -14.74 -10.45
CA CYS A 66 -14.45 -15.64 -11.00
C CYS A 66 -14.37 -15.75 -12.53
N CYS A 67 -14.75 -16.91 -13.07
CA CYS A 67 -14.85 -17.13 -14.51
C CYS A 67 -15.95 -16.23 -15.10
N PRO A 68 -15.66 -15.44 -16.15
CA PRO A 68 -16.67 -14.56 -16.75
C PRO A 68 -17.81 -15.33 -17.44
N SER A 69 -17.59 -16.59 -17.82
CA SER A 69 -18.58 -17.41 -18.53
C SER A 69 -19.51 -18.21 -17.59
N CYS A 70 -19.01 -18.70 -16.45
CA CYS A 70 -19.78 -19.57 -15.55
C CYS A 70 -19.85 -19.09 -14.10
N GLY A 71 -19.22 -17.97 -13.76
CA GLY A 71 -19.22 -17.38 -12.41
C GLY A 71 -18.43 -18.15 -11.34
N ARG A 72 -17.92 -19.34 -11.66
CA ARG A 72 -17.16 -20.17 -10.70
C ARG A 72 -15.84 -19.49 -10.31
N LYS A 73 -15.48 -19.54 -9.03
CA LYS A 73 -14.19 -19.05 -8.53
C LYS A 73 -13.03 -19.73 -9.27
N LEU A 74 -12.09 -18.93 -9.76
CA LEU A 74 -10.86 -19.38 -10.41
C LEU A 74 -9.83 -19.78 -9.35
N ARG A 75 -8.95 -20.72 -9.70
CA ARG A 75 -7.83 -21.09 -8.83
C ARG A 75 -6.77 -19.99 -8.87
N CYS A 76 -6.37 -19.49 -7.70
CA CYS A 76 -5.22 -18.59 -7.61
C CYS A 76 -3.93 -19.41 -7.71
N LYS A 77 -3.08 -19.08 -8.69
CA LYS A 77 -1.74 -19.66 -8.81
C LYS A 77 -0.95 -19.34 -7.53
N GLY A 78 -0.35 -20.36 -6.91
CA GLY A 78 0.43 -20.21 -5.67
C GLY A 78 -0.34 -20.39 -4.36
N ARG A 79 -1.68 -20.55 -4.39
CA ARG A 79 -2.43 -21.05 -3.22
C ARG A 79 -2.51 -22.57 -3.33
N VAL A 80 -1.84 -23.30 -2.44
CA VAL A 80 -2.11 -24.73 -2.23
C VAL A 80 -3.52 -24.81 -1.67
N SER A 81 -4.45 -25.41 -2.42
CA SER A 81 -5.78 -25.71 -1.90
C SER A 81 -5.63 -26.78 -0.82
N THR A 82 -5.66 -26.41 0.45
CA THR A 82 -6.07 -27.34 1.49
C THR A 82 -7.58 -27.51 1.32
N ALA A 83 -7.96 -28.54 0.55
CA ALA A 83 -9.32 -29.04 0.53
C ALA A 83 -9.45 -30.03 1.71
N GLU A 84 -10.30 -29.69 2.67
CA GLU A 84 -11.02 -30.68 3.49
C GLU A 84 -12.34 -31.03 2.79
#